data_AF-A0A8T5LEW1-F1
#
_entry.id   AF-A0A8T5LEW1-F1
#
_cell.length_a   1.000
_cell.length_b   1.000
_cell.length_c   1.000
_cell.angle_alpha   90.00
_cell.angle_beta   90.00
_cell.angle_gamma   90.00
#
_symmetry.space_group_name_H-M   'P 1'
#
loop_
_entity.id
_entity.type
_entity.pdbx_description
1 polymer ?
#
loop_
_entity_poly.entity_id
_entity_poly.type
_entity_poly.pdbx_seq_one_letter_code
_entity_poly.pdbx_strand_id
1 'polypeptide(L)'
;MERAKFETLGEQRDFFIKVKKKMNIGAKKLSKKLGLKSRGSIESYTFMRTAPPINIVKKLENLSGIKADYRVNEGKVYRKKRKFREISP
;
A
#
# COMPACT_ATOMS: atom_id res chain seq x y z
N MET A 1 -8.49 -13.22 1.39
CA MET A 1 -8.15 -11.90 1.97
C MET A 1 -8.22 -10.87 0.87
N GLU A 2 -9.24 -10.01 0.91
CA GLU A 2 -9.49 -9.00 -0.10
C GLU A 2 -8.37 -7.94 -0.12
N ARG A 3 -7.97 -7.49 -1.31
CA ARG A 3 -6.94 -6.47 -1.48
C ARG A 3 -7.48 -5.23 -2.17
N ALA A 4 -7.00 -4.08 -1.74
CA ALA A 4 -7.29 -2.82 -2.39
C ALA A 4 -6.42 -2.67 -3.63
N LYS A 5 -7.05 -2.57 -4.80
CA LYS A 5 -6.39 -2.31 -6.07
C LYS A 5 -6.62 -0.85 -6.45
N PHE A 6 -5.58 -0.05 -6.34
CA PHE A 6 -5.53 1.31 -6.85
C PHE A 6 -5.51 1.28 -8.39
N GLU A 7 -5.96 2.36 -9.02
CA GLU A 7 -5.95 2.46 -10.49
C GLU A 7 -4.50 2.46 -10.99
N THR A 8 -3.65 3.22 -10.31
CA THR A 8 -2.20 3.23 -10.56
C THR A 8 -1.37 2.88 -9.33
N LEU A 9 -0.15 2.38 -9.54
CA LEU A 9 0.81 2.18 -8.45
C LEU A 9 1.22 3.53 -7.81
N GLY A 10 1.22 4.61 -8.60
CA GLY A 10 1.50 5.96 -8.12
C GLY A 10 0.49 6.43 -7.07
N GLU A 11 -0.80 6.26 -7.34
CA GLU A 11 -1.86 6.58 -6.37
C GLU A 11 -1.72 5.81 -5.06
N GLN A 12 -1.37 4.52 -5.14
CA GLN A 12 -1.09 3.73 -3.94
C GLN A 12 0.03 4.41 -3.14
N ARG A 13 1.17 4.71 -3.76
CA ARG A 13 2.29 5.38 -3.09
C ARG A 13 1.86 6.71 -2.46
N ASP A 14 1.15 7.53 -3.22
CA ASP A 14 0.74 8.87 -2.82
C ASP A 14 -0.24 8.83 -1.64
N PHE A 15 -1.18 7.90 -1.65
CA PHE A 15 -2.08 7.67 -0.52
C PHE A 15 -1.28 7.43 0.78
N PHE A 16 -0.37 6.45 0.79
CA PHE A 16 0.40 6.15 2.00
C PHE A 16 1.32 7.30 2.42
N ILE A 17 1.88 8.08 1.47
CA ILE A 17 2.68 9.27 1.78
C ILE A 17 1.81 10.37 2.40
N LYS A 18 0.66 10.68 1.79
CA LYS A 18 -0.29 11.69 2.28
C LYS A 18 -0.77 11.33 3.68
N VAL A 19 -1.09 10.06 3.95
CA VAL A 19 -1.49 9.61 5.28
C VAL A 19 -0.38 9.80 6.31
N LYS A 20 0.86 9.40 5.99
CA LYS A 20 2.01 9.61 6.90
C LYS A 20 2.25 11.09 7.20
N LYS A 21 2.15 11.95 6.17
CA LYS A 21 2.29 13.41 6.32
C LYS A 21 1.17 13.99 7.18
N LYS A 22 -0.09 13.66 6.89
CA LYS A 22 -1.27 14.16 7.61
C LYS A 22 -1.27 13.80 9.08
N MET A 23 -0.84 12.57 9.39
CA MET A 23 -0.76 12.09 10.77
C MET A 23 0.55 12.46 11.46
N ASN A 24 1.51 13.06 10.75
CA ASN A 24 2.86 13.36 11.22
C ASN A 24 3.56 12.15 11.90
N ILE A 25 3.43 10.96 11.29
CA ILE A 25 4.02 9.72 11.83
C ILE A 25 4.76 8.91 10.77
N GLY A 26 5.88 8.31 11.19
CA GLY A 26 6.64 7.37 10.37
C GLY A 26 6.01 5.97 10.30
N ALA A 27 6.55 5.13 9.39
CA ALA A 27 6.05 3.78 9.12
C ALA A 27 6.00 2.87 10.37
N LYS A 28 6.96 3.01 11.30
CA LYS A 28 7.01 2.25 12.56
C LYS A 28 5.85 2.57 13.51
N LYS A 29 5.52 3.85 13.67
CA LYS A 29 4.38 4.27 14.52
C LYS A 29 3.05 3.89 13.85
N LEU A 30 2.96 4.08 12.53
CA LEU A 30 1.77 3.74 11.77
C LEU A 30 1.48 2.23 11.78
N SER A 31 2.50 1.38 11.65
CA SER A 31 2.33 -0.07 11.73
C SER A 31 1.80 -0.53 13.08
N LYS A 32 2.31 0.04 14.18
CA LYS A 32 1.80 -0.24 15.53
C LYS A 32 0.33 0.17 15.66
N LYS A 33 -0.04 1.37 15.18
CA LYS A 33 -1.43 1.87 15.25
C LYS A 33 -2.41 1.00 14.46
N LEU A 34 -1.93 0.36 13.39
CA LEU A 34 -2.72 -0.55 12.56
C LEU A 34 -2.73 -2.01 13.06
N GLY A 35 -1.96 -2.34 14.11
CA GLY A 35 -1.80 -3.71 14.59
C GLY A 35 -1.00 -4.60 13.65
N LEU A 36 -0.13 -4.02 12.82
CA LEU A 36 0.73 -4.76 11.90
C LEU A 36 1.98 -5.27 12.61
N LYS A 37 2.36 -6.52 12.33
CA LYS A 37 3.57 -7.16 12.92
C LYS A 37 4.87 -6.43 12.61
N SER A 38 4.96 -5.71 11.49
CA SER A 38 6.19 -5.02 11.07
C SER A 38 5.93 -3.71 10.33
N ARG A 39 6.86 -2.75 10.48
CA ARG A 39 6.93 -1.53 9.66
C ARG A 39 7.08 -1.83 8.16
N GLY A 40 7.70 -2.99 7.85
CA GLY A 40 7.98 -3.41 6.48
C GLY A 40 6.72 -3.57 5.62
N SER A 41 5.56 -3.87 6.24
CA SER A 41 4.28 -3.91 5.53
C SER A 41 3.92 -2.53 4.98
N ILE A 42 4.00 -1.47 5.79
CA ILE A 42 3.69 -0.10 5.39
C ILE A 42 4.65 0.39 4.32
N GLU A 43 5.93 0.07 4.44
CA GLU A 43 6.93 0.40 3.43
C GLU A 43 6.67 -0.36 2.14
N SER A 44 6.32 -1.64 2.20
CA SER A 44 6.01 -2.43 1.01
C SER A 44 4.79 -1.87 0.26
N TYR A 45 3.79 -1.35 0.98
CA TYR A 45 2.67 -0.64 0.35
C TYR A 45 3.10 0.71 -0.23
N THR A 46 3.90 1.50 0.52
CA THR A 46 4.41 2.79 0.04
C THR A 46 5.28 2.63 -1.22
N PHE A 47 6.15 1.63 -1.25
CA PHE A 47 7.06 1.34 -2.37
C PHE A 47 6.43 0.45 -3.44
N MET A 48 5.09 0.29 -3.41
CA MET A 48 4.32 -0.40 -4.43
C MET A 48 4.73 -1.87 -4.63
N ARG A 49 5.43 -2.47 -3.65
CA ARG A 49 5.95 -3.85 -3.69
C ARG A 49 4.84 -4.88 -3.59
N THR A 50 3.78 -4.53 -2.87
CA THR A 50 2.61 -5.39 -2.65
C THR A 50 1.36 -4.52 -2.56
N ALA A 51 0.22 -5.09 -2.95
CA ALA A 51 -1.07 -4.46 -2.76
C ALA A 51 -1.50 -4.54 -1.28
N PRO A 52 -2.00 -3.45 -0.69
CA PRO A 52 -2.43 -3.45 0.70
C PRO A 52 -3.75 -4.21 0.89
N PRO A 53 -3.95 -4.84 2.05
CA PRO A 53 -5.25 -5.35 2.46
C PRO A 53 -6.30 -4.23 2.59
N ILE A 54 -7.55 -4.51 2.26
CA ILE A 54 -8.64 -3.51 2.31
C ILE A 54 -8.87 -2.98 3.73
N ASN A 55 -8.84 -3.88 4.72
CA ASN A 55 -9.00 -3.49 6.11
C ASN A 55 -7.94 -2.47 6.57
N ILE A 56 -6.72 -2.52 6.02
CA ILE A 56 -5.68 -1.54 6.30
C ILE A 56 -6.02 -0.21 5.65
N VAL A 57 -6.45 -0.21 4.38
CA VAL A 57 -6.84 1.02 3.69
C VAL A 57 -8.01 1.70 4.40
N LYS A 58 -9.11 0.99 4.68
CA LYS A 58 -10.26 1.51 5.44
C LYS A 58 -9.86 2.08 6.80
N LYS A 59 -8.98 1.40 7.54
CA LYS A 59 -8.46 1.92 8.82
C LYS A 59 -7.66 3.20 8.63
N LEU A 60 -6.84 3.30 7.58
CA LEU A 60 -6.07 4.50 7.27
C LEU A 60 -6.98 5.67 6.88
N GLU A 61 -8.03 5.42 6.11
CA GLU A 61 -9.04 6.42 5.76
C GLU A 61 -9.72 6.97 7.02
N ASN A 62 -10.18 6.09 7.91
CA ASN A 62 -10.79 6.48 9.18
C ASN A 62 -9.83 7.25 10.10
N LEU A 63 -8.54 6.86 10.14
CA LEU A 63 -7.55 7.48 11.02
C LEU A 63 -7.02 8.82 10.51
N SER A 64 -7.00 9.04 9.20
CA SER A 64 -6.38 10.22 8.58
C SER A 64 -7.38 11.19 7.95
N GLY A 65 -8.62 10.75 7.71
CA GLY A 65 -9.64 11.48 6.95
C GLY A 65 -9.35 11.54 5.44
N ILE A 66 -8.29 10.87 4.97
CA ILE A 66 -7.92 10.86 3.55
C ILE A 66 -8.62 9.68 2.89
N LYS A 67 -9.45 9.96 1.90
CA LYS A 67 -10.06 8.92 1.06
C LYS A 67 -9.12 8.51 -0.06
N ALA A 68 -9.14 7.23 -0.41
CA ALA A 68 -8.46 6.69 -1.58
C ALA A 68 -9.46 6.10 -2.56
N ASP A 69 -9.20 6.28 -3.84
CA ASP A 69 -9.93 5.60 -4.90
C ASP A 69 -9.27 4.23 -5.15
N TYR A 70 -9.93 3.17 -4.72
CA TYR A 70 -9.49 1.79 -4.93
C TYR A 70 -10.66 0.87 -5.20
N ARG A 71 -10.42 -0.15 -6.03
CA ARG A 71 -11.36 -1.25 -6.26
C ARG A 71 -11.05 -2.40 -5.33
N VAL A 72 -12.09 -3.09 -4.88
CA VAL A 72 -11.97 -4.34 -4.13
C VAL A 72 -11.68 -5.44 -5.14
N ASN A 73 -10.53 -6.11 -5.00
CA ASN A 73 -10.21 -7.26 -5.83
C ASN A 73 -10.09 -8.51 -4.95
N GLU A 74 -10.86 -9.52 -5.30
CA GLU A 74 -10.80 -10.85 -4.67
C GLU A 74 -9.65 -11.63 -5.31
N GLY A 75 -8.48 -11.62 -4.68
CA GLY A 75 -7.37 -12.47 -5.11
C GLY A 75 -5.98 -11.89 -4.88
N LYS A 76 -4.96 -12.71 -5.18
CA LYS A 76 -3.56 -12.29 -5.15
C LYS A 76 -3.32 -11.34 -6.34
N VAL A 77 -3.10 -10.05 -6.05
CA VAL A 77 -2.61 -9.10 -7.07
C VAL A 77 -1.14 -9.43 -7.33
N TYR A 78 -0.86 -10.12 -8.44
CA TYR A 78 0.49 -10.40 -8.89
C TYR A 78 1.05 -9.17 -9.63
N ARG A 79 2.26 -8.74 -9.26
CA ARG A 79 3.03 -7.82 -10.12
C ARG A 79 3.30 -8.54 -11.44
N LYS A 80 3.10 -7.86 -12.58
CA LYS A 80 3.57 -8.35 -13.88
C LYS A 80 5.03 -8.76 -13.73
N LYS A 81 5.35 -10.01 -14.12
CA LYS A 81 6.70 -10.59 -14.09
C LYS A 81 7.67 -9.57 -14.70
N ARG A 82 8.77 -9.25 -13.99
CA ARG A 82 9.86 -8.46 -14.57
C ARG A 82 10.35 -9.19 -15.82
N LYS A 83 10.20 -8.57 -16.99
CA LYS A 83 10.92 -9.02 -18.19
C LYS A 83 12.36 -8.56 -18.01
N PHE A 84 13.26 -9.51 -17.78
CA PHE A 84 14.68 -9.24 -17.87
C PHE A 84 14.99 -8.99 -19.35
N ARG A 85 15.73 -7.92 -19.67
CA ARG A 85 16.29 -7.74 -21.01
C ARG A 85 17.23 -8.91 -21.25
N GLU A 86 17.05 -9.62 -22.36
CA GLU A 86 18.05 -10.56 -22.84
C GLU A 86 19.32 -9.75 -23.11
N ILE A 87 20.39 -10.08 -22.40
CA ILE A 87 21.72 -9.56 -22.69
C ILE A 87 22.21 -10.46 -23.83
N SER A 88 22.16 -9.95 -25.07
CA SER A 88 22.84 -10.60 -26.18
C SER A 88 24.35 -10.56 -25.91
N PRO A 89 25.06 -11.70 -26.01
CA PRO A 89 26.51 -11.78 -25.81
C PRO A 89 27.30 -11.00 -26.88
#